data_AF-A0A2V7ZD70-F1
#
_entry.id   AF-A0A2V7ZD70-F1
#
_cell.length_a   1.000
_cell.length_b   1.000
_cell.length_c   1.000
_cell.angle_alpha   90.00
_cell.angle_beta   90.00
_cell.angle_gamma   90.00
#
_symmetry.space_group_name_H-M   'P 1'
#
loop_
_entity.id
_entity.type
_entity.pdbx_description
1 polymer ?
#
loop_
_entity_poly.entity_id
_entity_poly.type
_entity_poly.pdbx_seq_one_letter_code
_entity_poly.pdbx_strand_id
1 'polypeptide(L)'
;MANAHPNDYDGIIVWEGMLHSQNPQVIALDQGYCAAIQAQLAAGLVYDGVGANVFKMAASLAQNTPGGLTPIPLFPPNLTNHQTLLTITSVSTPNPVTMPVPNYVLMNGSVTEDRFFYVSEPRLYDDLNRFNSYSPLVLVRDISCSLAGVETQYTSNLGNFHGSVLAIGGGRGFGPYMSDQLAQIGSTDQTFLLQPGFGHIDHFMTDRHRDFVEEPIFRWITRVFGGR
;
A
#
# COMPACT_ATOMS: atom_id res chain seq x y z
N MET A 1 -14.23 -1.90 -10.21
CA MET A 1 -15.68 -2.17 -10.18
C MET A 1 -16.51 -0.90 -10.40
N ALA A 2 -16.44 0.14 -9.55
CA ALA A 2 -17.16 1.41 -9.81
C ALA A 2 -16.80 2.09 -11.15
N ASN A 3 -15.55 1.93 -11.61
CA ASN A 3 -15.14 2.37 -12.94
C ASN A 3 -15.95 1.68 -14.08
N ALA A 4 -16.34 0.42 -13.94
CA ALA A 4 -17.09 -0.30 -14.98
C ALA A 4 -18.61 -0.17 -14.81
N HIS A 5 -19.08 -0.09 -13.57
CA HIS A 5 -20.50 -0.07 -13.21
C HIS A 5 -20.80 1.04 -12.20
N PRO A 6 -20.78 2.32 -12.62
CA PRO A 6 -20.85 3.45 -11.70
C PRO A 6 -22.21 3.58 -11.00
N ASN A 7 -23.27 3.01 -11.57
CA ASN A 7 -24.63 3.09 -11.04
C ASN A 7 -24.99 1.92 -10.10
N ASP A 8 -24.12 0.92 -9.98
CA ASP A 8 -24.41 -0.30 -9.20
C ASP A 8 -24.05 -0.15 -7.71
N TYR A 9 -23.44 0.97 -7.32
CA TYR A 9 -22.93 1.21 -5.98
C TYR A 9 -23.43 2.56 -5.44
N ASP A 10 -24.02 2.54 -4.24
CA ASP A 10 -24.37 3.77 -3.50
C ASP A 10 -23.13 4.46 -2.91
N GLY A 11 -22.05 3.71 -2.69
CA GLY A 11 -20.82 4.25 -2.12
C GLY A 11 -19.60 3.36 -2.33
N ILE A 12 -18.41 3.94 -2.27
CA ILE A 12 -17.13 3.23 -2.38
C ILE A 12 -16.15 3.66 -1.28
N ILE A 13 -15.27 2.73 -0.91
CA ILE A 13 -14.13 2.99 -0.05
C ILE A 13 -12.85 2.91 -0.89
N VAL A 14 -12.06 3.97 -0.89
CA VAL A 14 -10.71 4.00 -1.47
C VAL A 14 -9.73 3.97 -0.30
N TRP A 15 -9.08 2.83 -0.08
CA TRP A 15 -8.24 2.64 1.10
C TRP A 15 -6.79 2.41 0.68
N GLU A 16 -5.90 3.31 1.10
CA GLU A 16 -4.44 3.13 1.01
C GLU A 16 -4.01 2.67 -0.38
N GLY A 17 -4.47 3.35 -1.42
CA GLY A 17 -4.22 2.89 -2.76
C GLY A 17 -4.46 3.97 -3.78
N MET A 18 -3.69 3.89 -4.86
CA MET A 18 -3.81 4.77 -6.01
C MET A 18 -3.42 4.03 -7.28
N LEU A 19 -4.06 4.39 -8.38
CA LEU A 19 -3.79 3.98 -9.76
C LEU A 19 -3.60 5.20 -10.67
N HIS A 20 -3.73 6.42 -10.14
CA HIS A 20 -3.54 7.65 -10.89
C HIS A 20 -2.75 8.67 -10.05
N SER A 21 -1.81 9.35 -10.70
CA SER A 21 -1.12 10.52 -10.15
C SER A 21 -0.86 11.55 -11.25
N GLN A 22 -0.82 12.82 -10.86
CA GLN A 22 -0.31 13.93 -11.65
C GLN A 22 1.11 14.32 -11.21
N ASN A 23 1.64 13.70 -10.15
CA ASN A 23 2.98 13.99 -9.65
C ASN A 23 4.03 13.46 -10.65
N PRO A 24 4.89 14.34 -11.23
CA PRO A 24 5.86 13.93 -12.23
C PRO A 24 6.93 12.96 -11.69
N GLN A 25 7.23 12.99 -10.39
CA GLN A 25 8.16 12.03 -9.79
C GLN A 25 7.57 10.63 -9.70
N VAL A 26 6.28 10.52 -9.33
CA VAL A 26 5.56 9.23 -9.32
C VAL A 26 5.51 8.68 -10.74
N ILE A 27 5.05 9.48 -11.70
CA ILE A 27 4.95 9.09 -13.11
C ILE A 27 6.31 8.61 -13.65
N ALA A 28 7.39 9.36 -13.41
CA ALA A 28 8.72 9.00 -13.93
C ALA A 28 9.27 7.70 -13.32
N LEU A 29 9.07 7.48 -12.01
CA LEU A 29 9.46 6.22 -11.36
C LEU A 29 8.67 5.04 -11.93
N ASP A 30 7.35 5.17 -12.01
CA ASP A 30 6.47 4.11 -12.46
C ASP A 30 6.60 3.82 -13.97
N GLN A 31 7.02 4.77 -14.80
CA GLN A 31 7.40 4.51 -16.20
C GLN A 31 8.56 3.52 -16.30
N GLY A 32 9.59 3.67 -15.44
CA GLY A 32 10.71 2.74 -15.37
C GLY A 32 10.27 1.35 -14.90
N TYR A 33 9.45 1.28 -13.85
CA TYR A 33 8.92 0.02 -13.34
C TYR A 33 8.00 -0.68 -14.36
N CYS A 34 7.08 0.05 -14.98
CA CYS A 34 6.20 -0.45 -16.03
C CYS A 34 7.02 -1.08 -17.17
N ALA A 35 8.03 -0.38 -17.70
CA ALA A 35 8.89 -0.89 -18.75
C ALA A 35 9.68 -2.13 -18.32
N ALA A 36 10.23 -2.15 -17.10
CA ALA A 36 10.97 -3.28 -16.57
C ALA A 36 10.09 -4.53 -16.40
N ILE A 37 8.88 -4.37 -15.86
CA ILE A 37 7.94 -5.49 -15.67
C ILE A 37 7.41 -6.01 -17.01
N GLN A 38 7.14 -5.11 -17.97
CA GLN A 38 6.80 -5.52 -19.34
C GLN A 38 7.91 -6.34 -19.99
N ALA A 39 9.18 -5.98 -19.79
CA ALA A 39 10.31 -6.76 -20.27
C ALA A 39 10.41 -8.14 -19.58
N GLN A 40 10.15 -8.23 -18.27
CA GLN A 40 10.10 -9.50 -17.55
C GLN A 40 8.99 -10.41 -18.08
N LEU A 41 7.79 -9.86 -18.30
CA LEU A 41 6.66 -10.59 -18.90
C LEU A 41 6.99 -11.07 -20.32
N ALA A 42 7.62 -10.22 -21.14
CA ALA A 42 8.07 -10.59 -22.48
C ALA A 42 9.15 -11.69 -22.47
N ALA A 43 9.96 -11.75 -21.40
CA ALA A 43 10.93 -12.82 -21.15
C ALA A 43 10.29 -14.12 -20.60
N GLY A 44 8.97 -14.16 -20.43
CA GLY A 44 8.24 -15.33 -19.95
C GLY A 44 8.17 -15.48 -18.43
N LEU A 45 8.62 -14.48 -17.66
CA LEU A 45 8.40 -14.45 -16.22
C LEU A 45 6.93 -14.13 -15.94
N VAL A 46 6.31 -14.84 -15.00
CA VAL A 46 4.86 -14.67 -14.69
C VAL A 46 4.59 -14.30 -13.22
N TYR A 47 5.58 -14.41 -12.34
CA TYR A 47 5.45 -14.05 -10.92
C TYR A 47 6.69 -13.27 -10.43
N ASP A 48 6.46 -12.30 -9.56
CA ASP A 48 7.52 -11.72 -8.74
C ASP A 48 7.81 -12.68 -7.58
N GLY A 49 9.03 -13.20 -7.55
CA GLY A 49 9.52 -14.10 -6.52
C GLY A 49 10.62 -13.49 -5.65
N VAL A 50 10.90 -12.19 -5.74
CA VAL A 50 12.04 -11.59 -5.01
C VAL A 50 11.55 -10.77 -3.83
N GLY A 51 10.69 -9.76 -4.07
CA GLY A 51 10.29 -8.80 -3.03
C GLY A 51 9.57 -9.44 -1.84
N ALA A 52 8.48 -10.17 -2.13
CA ALA A 52 7.67 -10.84 -1.11
C ALA A 52 8.46 -11.89 -0.31
N ASN A 53 9.44 -12.55 -0.94
CA ASN A 53 10.26 -13.57 -0.29
C ASN A 53 11.27 -12.97 0.69
N VAL A 54 11.90 -11.83 0.35
CA VAL A 54 12.79 -11.12 1.28
C VAL A 54 12.00 -10.63 2.49
N PHE A 55 10.81 -10.07 2.27
CA PHE A 55 9.95 -9.60 3.35
C PHE A 55 9.55 -10.74 4.31
N LYS A 56 9.06 -11.86 3.76
CA LYS A 56 8.73 -13.05 4.55
C LYS A 56 9.92 -13.61 5.32
N MET A 57 11.09 -13.69 4.69
CA MET A 57 12.31 -14.17 5.33
C MET A 57 12.71 -13.27 6.50
N ALA A 58 12.79 -11.95 6.28
CA ALA A 58 13.14 -10.99 7.32
C ALA A 58 12.15 -11.05 8.49
N ALA A 59 10.86 -11.13 8.19
CA ALA A 59 9.84 -11.17 9.23
C ALA A 59 9.82 -12.49 10.00
N SER A 60 10.04 -13.64 9.34
CA SER A 60 10.18 -14.93 10.03
C SER A 60 11.39 -14.94 10.97
N LEU A 61 12.51 -14.37 10.55
CA LEU A 61 13.71 -14.25 11.39
C LEU A 61 13.48 -13.29 12.57
N ALA A 62 12.79 -12.17 12.33
CA ALA A 62 12.41 -11.21 13.36
C ALA A 62 11.47 -11.84 14.40
N GLN A 63 10.50 -12.65 13.97
CA GLN A 63 9.57 -13.35 14.86
C GLN A 63 10.29 -14.39 15.74
N ASN A 64 11.17 -15.20 15.15
CA ASN A 64 11.76 -16.35 15.83
C ASN A 64 13.02 -15.98 16.65
N THR A 65 13.80 -15.02 16.17
CA THR A 65 15.10 -14.64 16.75
C THR A 65 15.36 -13.13 16.60
N PRO A 66 14.51 -12.25 17.17
CA PRO A 66 14.53 -10.81 16.88
C PRO A 66 15.89 -10.14 17.11
N GLY A 67 16.57 -10.49 18.21
CA GLY A 67 17.90 -9.94 18.56
C GLY A 67 19.10 -10.65 17.92
N GLY A 68 18.89 -11.73 17.16
CA GLY A 68 19.96 -12.39 16.42
C GLY A 68 20.43 -11.53 15.25
N LEU A 69 21.71 -11.63 14.86
CA LEU A 69 22.22 -10.92 13.68
C LEU A 69 21.58 -11.46 12.40
N THR A 70 21.32 -10.57 11.44
CA THR A 70 20.69 -10.93 10.18
C THR A 70 21.60 -11.83 9.33
N PRO A 71 21.10 -13.00 8.87
CA PRO A 71 21.82 -13.84 7.92
C PRO A 71 21.60 -13.39 6.47
N ILE A 72 20.79 -12.35 6.21
CA ILE A 72 20.43 -11.91 4.86
C ILE A 72 21.59 -11.07 4.28
N PRO A 73 22.30 -11.53 3.24
CA PRO A 73 23.56 -10.89 2.79
C PRO A 73 23.41 -9.46 2.24
N LEU A 74 22.18 -9.02 1.95
CA LEU A 74 21.88 -7.69 1.42
C LEU A 74 21.86 -6.59 2.50
N PHE A 75 21.93 -6.96 3.78
CA PHE A 75 21.86 -6.03 4.90
C PHE A 75 23.19 -5.98 5.67
N PRO A 76 23.52 -4.84 6.32
CA PRO A 76 24.70 -4.75 7.15
C PRO A 76 24.72 -5.88 8.21
N PRO A 77 25.85 -6.59 8.36
CA PRO A 77 25.92 -7.78 9.22
C PRO A 77 25.79 -7.47 10.72
N ASN A 78 25.79 -6.19 11.09
CA ASN A 78 25.59 -5.72 12.45
C ASN A 78 24.13 -5.40 12.80
N LEU A 79 23.19 -5.51 11.85
CA LEU A 79 21.77 -5.38 12.15
C LEU A 79 21.23 -6.66 12.78
N THR A 80 20.33 -6.50 13.74
CA THR A 80 19.50 -7.62 14.21
C THR A 80 18.45 -8.00 13.15
N ASN A 81 17.84 -9.17 13.31
CA ASN A 81 16.72 -9.61 12.46
C ASN A 81 15.55 -8.63 12.52
N HIS A 82 15.24 -8.09 13.70
CA HIS A 82 14.17 -7.11 13.86
C HIS A 82 14.52 -5.76 13.23
N GLN A 83 15.75 -5.27 13.41
CA GLN A 83 16.23 -4.07 12.71
C GLN A 83 16.24 -4.24 11.19
N THR A 84 16.50 -5.46 10.69
CA THR A 84 16.42 -5.76 9.26
C THR A 84 14.99 -5.65 8.73
N LEU A 85 14.02 -6.18 9.47
CA LEU A 85 12.60 -6.01 9.16
C LEU A 85 12.22 -4.52 9.13
N LEU A 86 12.56 -3.76 10.17
CA LEU A 86 12.31 -2.32 10.22
C LEU A 86 12.99 -1.56 9.06
N THR A 87 14.19 -1.99 8.65
CA THR A 87 14.91 -1.37 7.53
C THR A 87 14.12 -1.50 6.22
N ILE A 88 13.54 -2.66 5.93
CA ILE A 88 12.80 -2.85 4.67
C ILE A 88 11.39 -2.26 4.69
N THR A 89 10.80 -2.09 5.87
CA THR A 89 9.40 -1.65 6.00
C THR A 89 9.25 -0.17 6.35
N SER A 90 10.20 0.39 7.09
CA SER A 90 10.07 1.71 7.74
C SER A 90 10.99 2.78 7.17
N VAL A 91 11.97 2.40 6.34
CA VAL A 91 12.78 3.34 5.56
C VAL A 91 12.03 3.73 4.30
N SER A 92 11.97 5.03 4.04
CA SER A 92 11.27 5.57 2.87
C SER A 92 11.90 5.09 1.56
N THR A 93 11.06 4.93 0.55
CA THR A 93 11.47 4.66 -0.83
C THR A 93 12.53 5.61 -1.38
N PRO A 94 13.32 5.16 -2.37
CA PRO A 94 13.24 3.88 -3.07
C PRO A 94 13.80 2.71 -2.24
N ASN A 95 13.02 1.63 -2.09
CA ASN A 95 13.48 0.38 -1.48
C ASN A 95 12.87 -0.83 -2.21
N PRO A 96 13.53 -2.00 -2.22
CA PRO A 96 13.18 -3.13 -3.09
C PRO A 96 11.88 -3.87 -2.69
N VAL A 97 11.31 -3.58 -1.52
CA VAL A 97 10.12 -4.25 -0.98
C VAL A 97 8.88 -3.37 -1.09
N THR A 98 9.05 -2.10 -1.43
CA THR A 98 7.99 -1.08 -1.41
C THR A 98 7.61 -0.57 -2.79
N MET A 99 6.46 0.11 -2.83
CA MET A 99 5.90 0.74 -4.02
C MET A 99 6.78 1.89 -4.51
N PRO A 100 6.94 2.12 -5.84
CA PRO A 100 7.84 3.13 -6.39
C PRO A 100 7.29 4.57 -6.31
N VAL A 101 6.74 4.95 -5.15
CA VAL A 101 6.22 6.29 -4.87
C VAL A 101 7.18 7.03 -3.94
N PRO A 102 7.52 8.32 -4.16
CA PRO A 102 8.47 9.03 -3.30
C PRO A 102 8.05 9.10 -1.83
N ASN A 103 9.01 9.03 -0.90
CA ASN A 103 8.80 9.13 0.55
C ASN A 103 7.85 8.08 1.17
N TYR A 104 7.42 7.09 0.38
CA TYR A 104 6.50 6.05 0.81
C TYR A 104 7.17 5.16 1.86
N VAL A 105 6.39 4.84 2.89
CA VAL A 105 6.76 3.94 3.98
C VAL A 105 5.67 2.87 4.09
N LEU A 106 6.08 1.60 4.09
CA LEU A 106 5.15 0.48 4.21
C LEU A 106 4.52 0.43 5.60
N MET A 107 5.35 0.47 6.64
CA MET A 107 4.94 0.46 8.04
C MET A 107 5.77 1.46 8.83
N ASN A 108 5.15 2.34 9.60
CA ASN A 108 5.90 3.35 10.32
C ASN A 108 6.63 2.75 11.54
N GLY A 109 7.92 3.04 11.66
CA GLY A 109 8.80 2.53 12.71
C GLY A 109 10.17 3.22 12.69
N SER A 110 11.07 2.74 13.54
CA SER A 110 12.42 3.27 13.70
C SER A 110 13.43 2.15 13.93
N VAL A 111 14.41 2.04 13.03
CA VAL A 111 15.53 1.09 13.15
C VAL A 111 16.38 1.40 14.38
N THR A 112 16.58 2.68 14.68
CA THR A 112 17.37 3.13 15.84
C THR A 112 16.69 2.80 17.17
N GLU A 113 15.36 2.93 17.23
CA GLU A 113 14.58 2.58 18.43
C GLU A 113 14.17 1.10 18.45
N ASP A 114 14.50 0.35 17.38
CA ASP A 114 14.18 -1.06 17.18
C ASP A 114 12.69 -1.38 17.42
N ARG A 115 11.78 -0.54 16.90
CA ARG A 115 10.32 -0.71 17.08
C ARG A 115 9.48 -0.17 15.94
N PHE A 116 8.31 -0.79 15.74
CA PHE A 116 7.20 -0.17 15.03
C PHE A 116 6.46 0.84 15.92
N PHE A 117 5.83 1.84 15.31
CA PHE A 117 5.08 2.87 16.04
C PHE A 117 3.59 2.59 16.14
N TYR A 118 3.02 1.93 15.13
CA TYR A 118 1.57 1.69 15.05
C TYR A 118 1.19 0.24 14.74
N VAL A 119 2.08 -0.53 14.12
CA VAL A 119 1.88 -1.94 13.80
C VAL A 119 1.85 -2.79 15.06
N SER A 120 0.85 -3.67 15.16
CA SER A 120 0.87 -4.78 16.09
C SER A 120 1.70 -5.91 15.49
N GLU A 121 2.88 -6.16 16.03
CA GLU A 121 3.76 -7.25 15.57
C GLU A 121 3.09 -8.63 15.60
N PRO A 122 2.33 -9.02 16.65
CA PRO A 122 1.57 -10.27 16.62
C PRO A 122 0.63 -10.38 15.40
N ARG A 123 -0.03 -9.28 15.02
CA ARG A 123 -0.92 -9.24 13.86
C ARG A 123 -0.14 -9.30 12.55
N LEU A 124 0.97 -8.57 12.46
CA LEU A 124 1.89 -8.63 11.33
C LEU A 124 2.36 -10.08 11.10
N TYR A 125 2.82 -10.77 12.13
CA TYR A 125 3.30 -12.14 12.01
C TYR A 125 2.18 -13.15 11.68
N ASP A 126 0.97 -12.97 12.21
CA ASP A 126 -0.19 -13.79 11.83
C ASP A 126 -0.56 -13.59 10.34
N ASP A 127 -0.57 -12.34 9.87
CA ASP A 127 -0.85 -12.02 8.46
C ASP A 127 0.20 -12.61 7.52
N LEU A 128 1.49 -12.49 7.86
CA LEU A 128 2.60 -13.02 7.08
C LEU A 128 2.55 -14.53 6.88
N ASN A 129 2.06 -15.27 7.88
CA ASN A 129 1.87 -16.72 7.77
C ASN A 129 0.76 -17.09 6.77
N ARG A 130 -0.13 -16.16 6.45
CA ARG A 130 -1.22 -16.32 5.47
C ARG A 130 -0.90 -15.70 4.12
N PHE A 131 0.07 -14.80 4.07
CA PHE A 131 0.43 -14.06 2.87
C PHE A 131 0.93 -15.02 1.77
N ASN A 132 0.69 -14.71 0.49
CA ASN A 132 1.25 -15.48 -0.61
C ASN A 132 2.71 -15.09 -0.84
N SER A 133 3.57 -16.06 -1.17
CA SER A 133 4.98 -15.79 -1.50
C SER A 133 5.18 -15.24 -2.92
N TYR A 134 4.11 -15.17 -3.70
CA TYR A 134 4.15 -14.86 -5.12
C TYR A 134 3.07 -13.83 -5.46
N SER A 135 3.46 -12.82 -6.22
CA SER A 135 2.54 -11.87 -6.84
C SER A 135 2.59 -12.06 -8.36
N PRO A 136 1.44 -12.19 -9.06
CA PRO A 136 1.44 -12.24 -10.52
C PRO A 136 2.09 -10.97 -11.09
N LEU A 137 3.06 -11.09 -12.00
CA LEU A 137 3.72 -9.92 -12.59
C LEU A 137 2.74 -9.03 -13.36
N VAL A 138 1.67 -9.60 -13.89
CA VAL A 138 0.58 -8.86 -14.51
C VAL A 138 -0.07 -7.88 -13.53
N LEU A 139 -0.31 -8.29 -12.28
CA LEU A 139 -0.88 -7.40 -11.27
C LEU A 139 0.05 -6.23 -10.95
N VAL A 140 1.34 -6.51 -10.78
CA VAL A 140 2.36 -5.48 -10.49
C VAL A 140 2.51 -4.53 -11.68
N ARG A 141 2.49 -5.07 -12.91
CA ARG A 141 2.49 -4.29 -14.16
C ARG A 141 1.29 -3.35 -14.17
N ASP A 142 0.09 -3.84 -13.95
CA ASP A 142 -1.14 -3.05 -14.09
C ASP A 142 -1.12 -1.84 -13.16
N ILE A 143 -0.65 -2.01 -11.92
CA ILE A 143 -0.49 -0.92 -10.97
C ILE A 143 0.55 0.09 -11.48
N SER A 144 1.78 -0.34 -11.78
CA SER A 144 2.84 0.57 -12.22
C SER A 144 2.54 1.24 -13.54
N CYS A 145 2.01 0.52 -14.53
CA CYS A 145 1.65 1.11 -15.81
C CYS A 145 0.46 2.07 -15.70
N SER A 146 -0.45 1.86 -14.75
CA SER A 146 -1.51 2.83 -14.48
C SER A 146 -0.97 4.12 -13.87
N LEU A 147 -0.10 4.01 -12.87
CA LEU A 147 0.59 5.15 -12.24
C LEU A 147 1.52 5.88 -13.21
N ALA A 148 2.11 5.18 -14.17
CA ALA A 148 2.91 5.74 -15.26
C ALA A 148 2.07 6.52 -16.29
N GLY A 149 0.73 6.45 -16.22
CA GLY A 149 -0.19 7.03 -17.20
C GLY A 149 -0.27 6.26 -18.52
N VAL A 150 0.25 5.03 -18.57
CA VAL A 150 0.23 4.16 -19.76
C VAL A 150 -1.10 3.39 -19.82
N GLU A 151 -1.53 2.83 -18.69
CA GLU A 151 -2.78 2.06 -18.58
C GLU A 151 -3.85 2.88 -17.84
N THR A 152 -4.75 3.51 -18.58
CA THR A 152 -5.79 4.39 -18.02
C THR A 152 -7.14 3.70 -17.85
N GLN A 153 -7.31 2.49 -18.38
CA GLN A 153 -8.60 1.79 -18.41
C GLN A 153 -9.19 1.51 -17.02
N TYR A 154 -8.38 1.50 -15.97
CA TYR A 154 -8.82 1.26 -14.59
C TYR A 154 -9.48 2.48 -13.93
N THR A 155 -9.19 3.68 -14.43
CA THR A 155 -9.62 4.95 -13.83
C THR A 155 -10.38 5.87 -14.79
N SER A 156 -10.36 5.58 -16.10
CA SER A 156 -10.88 6.46 -17.16
C SER A 156 -12.37 6.81 -17.08
N ASN A 157 -13.15 6.06 -16.31
CA ASN A 157 -14.60 6.20 -16.21
C ASN A 157 -15.06 6.53 -14.77
N LEU A 158 -14.13 6.80 -13.84
CA LEU A 158 -14.46 7.16 -12.46
C LEU A 158 -15.30 8.46 -12.37
N GLY A 159 -15.22 9.33 -13.38
CA GLY A 159 -16.02 10.55 -13.47
C GLY A 159 -17.52 10.30 -13.55
N ASN A 160 -17.95 9.09 -13.90
CA ASN A 160 -19.37 8.71 -13.95
C ASN A 160 -19.91 8.17 -12.62
N PHE A 161 -19.05 7.91 -11.63
CA PHE A 161 -19.50 7.49 -10.30
C PHE A 161 -19.91 8.71 -9.47
N HIS A 162 -21.15 8.72 -9.00
CA HIS A 162 -21.73 9.85 -8.24
C HIS A 162 -22.20 9.47 -6.82
N GLY A 163 -22.00 8.21 -6.39
CA GLY A 163 -22.28 7.78 -5.01
C GLY A 163 -21.30 8.37 -3.99
N SER A 164 -21.49 8.09 -2.70
CA SER A 164 -20.62 8.61 -1.64
C SER A 164 -19.23 7.97 -1.69
N VAL A 165 -18.17 8.73 -1.37
CA VAL A 165 -16.79 8.23 -1.30
C VAL A 165 -16.23 8.39 0.11
N LEU A 166 -15.65 7.32 0.64
CA LEU A 166 -14.76 7.36 1.79
C LEU A 166 -13.35 7.03 1.34
N ALA A 167 -12.41 7.94 1.55
CA ALA A 167 -10.99 7.69 1.39
C ALA A 167 -10.33 7.51 2.76
N ILE A 168 -9.45 6.52 2.89
CA ILE A 168 -8.64 6.28 4.10
C ILE A 168 -7.19 6.17 3.67
N GLY A 169 -6.30 6.97 4.26
CA GLY A 169 -4.90 7.00 3.88
C GLY A 169 -3.96 7.43 5.00
N GLY A 170 -2.72 6.99 4.92
CA GLY A 170 -1.65 7.24 5.87
C GLY A 170 -0.73 8.30 5.30
N GLY A 171 -0.35 9.27 6.12
CA GLY A 171 0.46 10.41 5.71
C GLY A 171 1.87 10.04 5.26
N ARG A 172 2.38 8.86 5.63
CA ARG A 172 3.65 8.30 5.15
C ARG A 172 3.45 7.20 4.10
N GLY A 173 2.21 6.76 3.85
CA GLY A 173 1.84 5.79 2.83
C GLY A 173 1.40 6.47 1.53
N PHE A 174 0.29 6.01 0.96
CA PHE A 174 -0.26 6.61 -0.27
C PHE A 174 -1.08 7.88 -0.01
N GLY A 175 -1.45 8.17 1.23
CA GLY A 175 -2.35 9.27 1.59
C GLY A 175 -2.05 10.62 0.91
N PRO A 176 -0.79 11.10 0.87
CA PRO A 176 -0.44 12.36 0.20
C PRO A 176 -0.71 12.40 -1.32
N TYR A 177 -0.88 11.25 -1.95
CA TYR A 177 -1.01 11.10 -3.40
C TYR A 177 -2.43 10.69 -3.84
N MET A 178 -3.31 10.35 -2.90
CA MET A 178 -4.67 9.90 -3.21
C MET A 178 -5.54 11.02 -3.80
N SER A 179 -5.22 12.30 -3.57
CA SER A 179 -6.01 13.44 -4.05
C SER A 179 -6.21 13.42 -5.57
N ASP A 180 -5.19 13.02 -6.32
CA ASP A 180 -5.23 12.99 -7.79
C ASP A 180 -6.27 11.99 -8.28
N GLN A 181 -6.31 10.80 -7.68
CA GLN A 181 -7.31 9.79 -8.02
C GLN A 181 -8.71 10.20 -7.53
N LEU A 182 -8.83 10.78 -6.33
CA LEU A 182 -10.12 11.24 -5.81
C LEU A 182 -10.74 12.33 -6.68
N ALA A 183 -9.91 13.21 -7.27
CA ALA A 183 -10.34 14.23 -8.21
C ALA A 183 -10.90 13.67 -9.53
N GLN A 184 -10.60 12.41 -9.88
CA GLN A 184 -11.19 11.73 -11.04
C GLN A 184 -12.60 11.20 -10.77
N ILE A 185 -13.01 11.10 -9.50
CA ILE A 185 -14.30 10.53 -9.12
C ILE A 185 -15.36 11.61 -9.21
N GLY A 186 -16.44 11.34 -9.97
CA GLY A 186 -17.54 12.29 -10.20
C GLY A 186 -18.41 12.60 -8.97
N SER A 187 -18.06 12.07 -7.80
CA SER A 187 -18.80 12.23 -6.57
C SER A 187 -18.59 13.61 -5.96
N THR A 188 -19.67 14.24 -5.53
CA THR A 188 -19.64 15.48 -4.74
C THR A 188 -19.65 15.24 -3.23
N ASP A 189 -19.86 14.01 -2.77
CA ASP A 189 -19.80 13.63 -1.34
C ASP A 189 -18.57 12.75 -1.09
N GLN A 190 -17.46 13.41 -0.82
CA GLN A 190 -16.18 12.77 -0.53
C GLN A 190 -15.73 13.08 0.89
N THR A 191 -15.40 12.04 1.66
CA THR A 191 -14.74 12.15 2.97
C THR A 191 -13.35 11.57 2.87
N PHE A 192 -12.32 12.32 3.25
CA PHE A 192 -10.95 11.79 3.34
C PHE A 192 -10.46 11.77 4.79
N LEU A 193 -10.18 10.57 5.28
CA LEU A 193 -9.59 10.32 6.58
C LEU A 193 -8.10 10.06 6.40
N LEU A 194 -7.30 11.10 6.65
CA LEU A 194 -5.84 11.01 6.63
C LEU A 194 -5.32 10.83 8.06
N GLN A 195 -4.51 9.80 8.29
CA GLN A 195 -3.76 9.63 9.52
C GLN A 195 -2.27 9.97 9.29
N PRO A 196 -1.80 11.17 9.69
CA PRO A 196 -0.50 11.68 9.25
C PRO A 196 0.70 10.78 9.62
N GLY A 197 0.61 10.10 10.76
CA GLY A 197 1.66 9.21 11.24
C GLY A 197 1.70 7.84 10.55
N PHE A 198 0.63 7.41 9.87
CA PHE A 198 0.57 6.03 9.37
C PHE A 198 1.34 5.87 8.05
N GLY A 199 2.08 4.77 7.95
CA GLY A 199 2.51 4.18 6.69
C GLY A 199 1.38 3.41 6.00
N HIS A 200 1.69 2.80 4.85
CA HIS A 200 0.71 2.17 3.97
C HIS A 200 -0.16 1.11 4.65
N ILE A 201 0.45 0.19 5.42
CA ILE A 201 -0.30 -0.91 6.03
C ILE A 201 -0.57 -0.74 7.54
N ASP A 202 -0.20 0.40 8.13
CA ASP A 202 -0.43 0.64 9.56
C ASP A 202 -1.93 0.58 9.90
N HIS A 203 -2.80 1.05 8.99
CA HIS A 203 -4.25 0.93 9.12
C HIS A 203 -4.72 -0.53 9.27
N PHE A 204 -4.07 -1.46 8.58
CA PHE A 204 -4.41 -2.89 8.59
C PHE A 204 -3.82 -3.60 9.78
N MET A 205 -2.69 -3.15 10.30
CA MET A 205 -1.91 -3.90 11.28
C MET A 205 -1.99 -3.34 12.70
N THR A 206 -2.55 -2.15 12.91
CA THR A 206 -2.67 -1.58 14.25
C THR A 206 -3.60 -2.40 15.16
N ASP A 207 -3.27 -2.45 16.45
CA ASP A 207 -4.12 -3.01 17.50
C ASP A 207 -5.35 -2.14 17.79
N ARG A 208 -5.28 -0.85 17.42
CA ARG A 208 -6.38 0.13 17.46
C ARG A 208 -7.17 0.20 16.16
N HIS A 209 -7.24 -0.91 15.42
CA HIS A 209 -7.92 -0.98 14.12
C HIS A 209 -9.38 -0.52 14.19
N ARG A 210 -10.04 -0.88 15.30
CA ARG A 210 -11.40 -0.42 15.57
C ARG A 210 -11.51 1.11 15.55
N ASP A 211 -10.61 1.80 16.22
CA ASP A 211 -10.64 3.26 16.38
C ASP A 211 -10.31 4.00 15.07
N PHE A 212 -9.33 3.47 14.32
CA PHE A 212 -8.81 4.12 13.12
C PHE A 212 -9.51 3.73 11.83
N VAL A 213 -10.18 2.58 11.80
CA VAL A 213 -10.78 2.02 10.56
C VAL A 213 -12.26 1.72 10.77
N GLU A 214 -12.59 0.80 11.67
CA GLU A 214 -13.96 0.26 11.74
C GLU A 214 -14.97 1.33 12.19
N GLU A 215 -14.71 2.03 13.29
CA GLU A 215 -15.62 3.07 13.80
C GLU A 215 -15.79 4.25 12.82
N PRO A 216 -14.73 4.76 12.17
CA PRO A 216 -14.90 5.74 11.10
C PRO A 216 -15.72 5.21 9.91
N ILE A 217 -15.50 3.97 9.47
CA ILE A 217 -16.31 3.35 8.41
C ILE A 217 -17.77 3.22 8.86
N PHE A 218 -18.06 2.73 10.06
CA PHE A 218 -19.43 2.59 10.57
C PHE A 218 -20.14 3.94 10.70
N ARG A 219 -19.44 4.99 11.14
CA ARG A 219 -19.99 6.36 11.17
C ARG A 219 -20.30 6.87 9.78
N TRP A 220 -19.41 6.64 8.82
CA TRP A 220 -19.64 7.03 7.43
C TRP A 220 -20.81 6.26 6.80
N ILE A 221 -20.89 4.95 6.99
CA ILE A 221 -22.02 4.12 6.52
C ILE A 221 -23.33 4.60 7.15
N THR A 222 -23.36 4.86 8.46
CA THR A 222 -24.56 5.36 9.14
C THR A 222 -25.01 6.71 8.59
N ARG A 223 -24.07 7.61 8.30
CA ARG A 223 -24.36 8.91 7.65
C ARG A 223 -24.95 8.73 6.25
N VAL A 224 -24.40 7.84 5.45
CA VAL A 224 -24.78 7.64 4.03
C VAL A 224 -26.10 6.86 3.91
N PHE A 225 -26.31 5.84 4.74
CA PHE A 225 -27.41 4.89 4.61
C PHE A 225 -28.48 4.98 5.72
N GLY A 226 -28.15 5.53 6.89
CA GLY A 226 -29.05 5.55 8.05
C GLY A 226 -30.09 6.68 8.04
N GLY A 227 -30.04 7.58 7.05
CA GLY A 227 -31.05 8.63 6.83
C GLY A 227 -32.12 8.29 5.81
N ARG A 228 -32.20 7.03 5.35
CA ARG A 228 -33.27 6.51 4.48
C ARG A 228 -34.41 5.91 5.30
#